data_AF-F8Q5Z1-F1
#
_entry.id   AF-F8Q5Z1-F1
#
_cell.length_a   1.000
_cell.length_b   1.000
_cell.length_c   1.000
_cell.angle_alpha   90.00
_cell.angle_beta   90.00
_cell.angle_gamma   90.00
#
_symmetry.space_group_name_H-M   'P 1'
#
loop_
_entity.id
_entity.type
_entity.pdbx_description
1 polymer ?
#
loop_
_entity_poly.entity_id
_entity_poly.type
_entity_poly.pdbx_seq_one_letter_code
_entity_poly.pdbx_strand_id
1 'polypeptide(L)'
;HSAIYKRTWHAIISLGCQAEILEKYQELKPDHFKTSTQLVNPNATRLCNTAFPWFLSMDLKGDTSQQTCMSEFYQIHWLRAKAMYNRWIEEDILVCLKMKRTVQYFQHQAKCWKGFRDANRIEAKPGHVAYAERQIRMWNQFLKQAEDSFQ
;
A
#
# COMPACT_ATOMS: atom_id res chain seq x y z
N HIS A 1 19.95 -16.70 19.54
CA HIS A 1 20.88 -15.55 19.51
C HIS A 1 20.61 -14.49 20.59
N SER A 2 19.41 -13.92 20.74
CA SER A 2 19.13 -12.85 21.73
C SER A 2 19.39 -13.26 23.20
N ALA A 3 19.02 -14.48 23.60
CA ALA A 3 19.29 -14.99 24.94
C ALA A 3 20.79 -15.14 25.26
N ILE A 4 21.60 -15.50 24.26
CA ILE A 4 23.05 -15.63 24.38
C ILE A 4 23.66 -14.24 24.59
N TYR A 5 23.24 -13.26 23.76
CA TYR A 5 23.68 -11.88 23.91
C TYR A 5 23.38 -11.31 25.29
N LYS A 6 22.17 -11.52 25.83
CA LYS A 6 21.81 -11.03 27.17
C LYS A 6 22.71 -11.61 28.25
N ARG A 7 23.03 -12.91 28.18
CA ARG A 7 23.96 -13.56 29.12
C ARG A 7 25.36 -12.97 29.02
N THR A 8 25.88 -12.78 27.80
CA THR A 8 27.20 -12.18 27.60
C THR A 8 27.24 -10.71 28.03
N TRP A 9 26.16 -9.97 27.81
CA TRP A 9 26.03 -8.57 28.23
C TRP A 9 26.07 -8.44 29.76
N HIS A 10 25.35 -9.31 30.49
CA HIS A 10 25.45 -9.37 31.95
C HIS A 10 26.86 -9.77 32.42
N ALA A 11 27.54 -10.69 31.74
CA ALA A 11 28.92 -11.04 32.06
C ALA A 11 29.89 -9.85 31.87
N ILE A 12 29.73 -9.06 30.80
CA ILE A 12 30.53 -7.84 30.53
C ILE A 12 30.36 -6.83 31.67
N ILE A 13 29.14 -6.66 32.19
CA ILE A 13 28.87 -5.78 33.33
C ILE A 13 29.52 -6.32 34.60
N SER A 14 29.38 -7.62 34.87
CA SER A 14 29.99 -8.26 36.05
C SER A 14 31.51 -8.17 36.08
N LEU A 15 32.15 -8.07 34.90
CA LEU A 15 33.61 -7.92 34.77
C LEU A 15 34.09 -6.47 34.92
N GLY A 16 33.19 -5.50 35.11
CA GLY A 16 33.55 -4.09 35.33
C GLY A 16 34.19 -3.42 34.11
N CYS A 17 33.73 -3.76 32.90
CA CYS A 17 34.27 -3.20 31.65
C CYS A 17 34.16 -1.67 31.54
N GLN A 18 35.05 -1.09 30.73
CA GLN A 18 35.12 0.35 30.45
C GLN A 18 33.84 0.88 29.76
N ALA A 19 33.50 2.14 30.03
CA ALA A 19 32.31 2.81 29.52
C ALA A 19 32.20 2.80 27.98
N GLU A 20 33.32 2.85 27.26
CA GLU A 20 33.36 2.79 25.79
C GLU A 20 32.73 1.50 25.22
N ILE A 21 32.90 0.37 25.92
CA ILE A 21 32.34 -0.92 25.49
C ILE A 21 30.83 -0.95 25.72
N LEU A 22 30.35 -0.30 26.78
CA LEU A 22 28.93 -0.22 27.12
C LEU A 22 28.17 0.79 26.24
N GLU A 23 28.84 1.86 25.80
CA GLU A 23 28.28 2.79 24.81
C GLU A 23 28.07 2.08 23.47
N LYS A 24 29.03 1.23 23.08
CA LYS A 24 28.95 0.40 21.88
C LYS A 24 27.87 -0.68 22.03
N TYR A 25 27.90 -1.48 23.09
CA TYR A 25 26.98 -2.61 23.29
C TYR A 25 25.89 -2.32 24.32
N GLN A 26 24.76 -1.76 23.85
CA GLN A 26 23.64 -1.39 24.73
C GLN A 26 22.74 -2.57 25.09
N GLU A 27 21.86 -2.37 26.09
CA GLU A 27 20.91 -3.40 26.51
C GLU A 27 19.89 -3.74 25.40
N LEU A 28 19.67 -5.04 25.18
CA LEU A 28 18.64 -5.55 24.30
C LEU A 28 17.25 -5.53 24.97
N LYS A 29 16.54 -4.41 24.83
CA LYS A 29 15.14 -4.28 25.24
C LYS A 29 14.20 -5.04 24.30
N PRO A 30 13.09 -5.61 24.80
CA PRO A 30 12.07 -6.28 23.98
C PRO A 30 11.50 -5.36 22.88
N ASP A 31 11.43 -4.06 23.14
CA ASP A 31 10.93 -3.07 22.18
C ASP A 31 11.77 -2.95 20.92
N HIS A 32 13.07 -3.29 20.97
CA HIS A 32 13.94 -3.31 19.79
C HIS A 32 13.66 -4.49 18.84
N PHE A 33 13.01 -5.54 19.35
CA PHE A 33 12.63 -6.73 18.59
C PHE A 33 11.18 -6.77 18.17
N LYS A 34 10.40 -5.74 18.54
CA LYS A 34 9.08 -5.58 17.94
C LYS A 34 9.31 -5.39 16.45
N THR A 35 9.11 -6.47 15.69
CA THR A 35 8.95 -6.41 14.24
C THR A 35 7.90 -5.34 14.05
N SER A 36 8.29 -4.20 13.49
CA SER A 36 7.35 -3.11 13.34
C SER A 36 6.19 -3.68 12.51
N THR A 37 5.05 -3.95 13.15
CA THR A 37 3.83 -4.42 12.48
C THR A 37 3.38 -3.41 11.43
N GLN A 38 3.98 -2.22 11.44
CA GLN A 38 3.85 -1.13 10.48
C GLN A 38 4.50 -1.46 9.13
N LEU A 39 5.40 -2.44 9.04
CA LEU A 39 5.87 -2.98 7.74
C LEU A 39 4.77 -3.71 6.96
N VAL A 40 3.66 -4.07 7.62
CA VAL A 40 2.50 -4.74 7.02
C VAL A 40 1.43 -3.72 6.60
N ASN A 41 1.45 -2.50 7.13
CA ASN A 41 0.44 -1.47 6.84
C ASN A 41 1.03 -0.31 6.02
N PRO A 42 0.80 -0.27 4.70
CA PRO A 42 1.34 0.79 3.82
C PRO A 42 0.75 2.18 4.08
N ASN A 43 -0.31 2.30 4.89
CA ASN A 43 -1.01 3.56 5.17
C ASN A 43 -0.70 4.17 6.55
N ALA A 44 0.29 3.65 7.29
CA ALA A 44 0.67 4.22 8.57
C ALA A 44 1.52 5.50 8.38
N THR A 45 0.86 6.65 8.18
CA THR A 45 1.43 7.99 7.91
C THR A 45 2.32 8.56 9.03
N ARG A 46 2.47 7.89 10.17
CA ARG A 46 3.24 8.40 11.30
C ARG A 46 4.17 7.32 11.77
N LEU A 47 5.39 7.21 11.23
CA LEU A 47 6.53 6.65 11.97
C LEU A 47 7.86 6.72 11.19
N CYS A 48 8.07 7.74 10.36
CA CYS A 48 9.39 8.02 9.78
C CYS A 48 10.48 8.36 10.84
N ASN A 49 10.13 8.41 12.13
CA ASN A 49 11.02 8.89 13.20
C ASN A 49 11.26 7.88 14.34
N THR A 50 10.85 6.60 14.25
CA THR A 50 11.37 5.61 15.22
C THR A 50 12.84 5.41 14.95
N ALA A 51 13.68 5.93 15.85
CA ALA A 51 15.11 5.69 15.83
C ALA A 51 15.34 4.18 15.69
N PHE A 52 16.07 3.80 14.65
CA PHE A 52 16.48 2.43 14.43
C PHE A 52 17.12 1.88 15.71
N PRO A 53 16.91 0.59 16.03
CA PRO A 53 17.68 -0.06 17.08
C PRO A 53 19.17 0.20 16.90
N TRP A 54 19.85 0.54 18.00
CA TRP A 54 21.28 0.89 18.01
C TRP A 54 22.14 -0.18 17.33
N PHE A 55 21.77 -1.46 17.41
CA PHE A 55 22.49 -2.57 16.78
C PHE A 55 22.47 -2.56 15.24
N LEU A 56 21.51 -1.88 14.60
CA LEU A 56 21.50 -1.65 13.14
C LEU A 56 22.34 -0.43 12.74
N SER A 57 22.71 0.42 13.70
CA SER A 57 23.59 1.57 13.50
C SER A 57 25.06 1.24 13.82
N MET A 58 25.36 0.04 14.32
CA MET A 58 26.72 -0.32 14.69
C MET A 58 27.55 -0.60 13.44
N ASP A 59 28.51 0.28 13.15
CA ASP A 59 29.59 -0.03 12.22
C ASP A 59 30.62 -0.88 12.97
N LEU A 60 30.47 -2.21 12.91
CA LEU A 60 31.52 -3.13 13.33
C LEU A 60 32.67 -3.02 12.32
N LYS A 61 33.55 -2.04 12.53
CA LYS A 61 34.85 -1.93 11.85
C LYS A 61 35.57 -3.29 11.90
N GLY A 62 35.41 -4.11 10.86
CA GLY A 62 36.08 -5.41 10.74
C GLY A 62 35.23 -6.57 10.20
N ASP A 63 33.89 -6.54 10.29
CA ASP A 63 33.05 -7.66 9.84
C ASP A 63 32.40 -7.36 8.48
N THR A 64 33.00 -7.87 7.41
CA THR A 64 32.49 -7.78 6.03
C THR A 64 31.05 -8.29 5.90
N SER A 65 30.64 -9.24 6.73
CA SER A 65 29.30 -9.86 6.71
C SER A 65 28.17 -8.92 7.17
N GLN A 66 28.43 -8.00 8.09
CA GLN A 66 27.42 -7.06 8.57
C GLN A 66 27.24 -5.85 7.65
N GLN A 67 28.30 -5.39 6.98
CA GLN A 67 28.15 -4.38 5.91
C GLN A 67 27.25 -4.89 4.78
N THR A 68 27.37 -6.17 4.41
CA THR A 68 26.44 -6.80 3.45
C THR A 68 25.00 -6.76 3.97
N CYS A 69 24.76 -7.16 5.23
CA CYS A 69 23.41 -7.16 5.81
C CYS A 69 22.78 -5.75 5.88
N MET A 70 23.54 -4.72 6.25
CA MET A 70 23.05 -3.33 6.25
C MET A 70 22.78 -2.83 4.83
N SER A 71 23.63 -3.17 3.87
CA SER A 71 23.42 -2.82 2.46
C SER A 71 22.14 -3.46 1.90
N GLU A 72 21.88 -4.73 2.23
CA GLU A 72 20.66 -5.44 1.86
C GLU A 72 19.43 -4.79 2.49
N PHE A 73 19.51 -4.39 3.76
CA PHE A 73 18.41 -3.71 4.44
C PHE A 73 18.03 -2.40 3.75
N TYR A 74 19.00 -1.54 3.42
CA TYR A 74 18.75 -0.29 2.71
C TYR A 74 18.25 -0.53 1.27
N GLN A 75 18.78 -1.55 0.57
CA GLN A 75 18.30 -1.93 -0.75
C GLN A 75 16.85 -2.40 -0.72
N ILE A 76 16.47 -3.25 0.23
CA ILE A 76 15.08 -3.71 0.40
C ILE A 76 14.16 -2.53 0.72
N HIS A 77 14.58 -1.63 1.61
CA HIS A 77 13.80 -0.45 1.96
C HIS A 77 13.58 0.47 0.75
N TRP A 78 14.64 0.73 -0.02
CA TRP A 78 14.56 1.52 -1.25
C TRP A 78 13.67 0.84 -2.30
N LEU A 79 13.82 -0.48 -2.51
CA LEU A 79 12.99 -1.24 -3.45
C LEU A 79 11.50 -1.16 -3.08
N ARG A 80 11.16 -1.25 -1.79
CA ARG A 80 9.78 -1.10 -1.31
C ARG A 80 9.25 0.32 -1.53
N ALA A 81 10.02 1.34 -1.18
CA ALA A 81 9.64 2.74 -1.40
C ALA A 81 9.43 3.02 -2.89
N LYS A 82 10.31 2.53 -3.75
CA LYS A 82 10.19 2.63 -5.21
C LYS A 82 8.97 1.89 -5.74
N ALA A 83 8.70 0.68 -5.24
CA ALA A 83 7.51 -0.08 -5.64
C ALA A 83 6.21 0.63 -5.23
N MET A 84 6.16 1.23 -4.03
CA MET A 84 5.02 2.05 -3.59
C MET A 84 4.82 3.28 -4.47
N TYR A 85 5.92 4.00 -4.77
CA TYR A 85 5.88 5.15 -5.66
C TYR A 85 5.36 4.79 -7.06
N ASN A 86 5.89 3.71 -7.65
CA ASN A 86 5.42 3.24 -8.95
C ASN A 86 3.94 2.84 -8.91
N ARG A 87 3.51 2.15 -7.84
CA ARG A 87 2.12 1.77 -7.66
C ARG A 87 1.19 2.98 -7.55
N TRP A 88 1.59 4.05 -6.87
CA TRP A 88 0.79 5.28 -6.81
C TRP A 88 0.65 5.93 -8.18
N ILE A 89 1.71 5.96 -8.98
CA ILE A 89 1.64 6.45 -10.37
C ILE A 89 0.68 5.59 -11.19
N GLU A 90 0.77 4.27 -11.06
CA GLU A 90 -0.12 3.34 -11.76
C GLU A 90 -1.59 3.52 -11.32
N GLU A 91 -1.83 3.64 -10.02
CA GLU A 91 -3.17 3.82 -9.45
C GLU A 91 -3.81 5.14 -9.93
N ASP A 92 -3.05 6.23 -10.00
CA ASP A 92 -3.52 7.51 -10.53
C ASP A 92 -4.00 7.39 -12.00
N ILE A 93 -3.16 6.78 -12.86
CA ILE A 93 -3.50 6.52 -14.26
C ILE A 93 -4.72 5.60 -14.36
N LEU A 94 -4.77 4.53 -13.55
CA LEU A 94 -5.86 3.56 -13.56
C LEU A 94 -7.18 4.18 -13.10
N VAL A 95 -7.18 5.05 -12.10
CA VAL A 95 -8.38 5.75 -11.62
C VAL A 95 -8.96 6.62 -12.73
N CYS A 96 -8.11 7.43 -13.39
CA CYS A 96 -8.53 8.25 -14.53
C CYS A 96 -9.13 7.40 -15.67
N LEU A 97 -8.48 6.28 -16.02
CA LEU A 97 -8.98 5.36 -17.04
C LEU A 97 -10.29 4.69 -16.63
N LYS A 98 -10.44 4.30 -15.36
CA LYS A 98 -11.67 3.70 -14.82
C LYS A 98 -12.84 4.68 -14.83
N MET A 99 -12.61 5.95 -14.50
CA MET A 99 -13.63 7.00 -14.59
C MET A 99 -14.14 7.14 -16.04
N LYS A 100 -13.22 7.26 -17.01
CA LYS A 100 -13.57 7.30 -18.44
C LYS A 100 -14.32 6.06 -18.91
N ARG A 101 -13.87 4.87 -18.51
CA ARG A 101 -14.54 3.60 -18.85
C ARG A 101 -15.94 3.50 -18.25
N THR A 102 -16.14 4.02 -17.03
CA THR A 102 -17.45 4.05 -16.36
C THR A 102 -18.45 4.89 -17.16
N VAL A 103 -18.06 6.08 -17.61
CA VAL A 103 -18.88 6.94 -18.49
C VAL A 103 -19.26 6.21 -19.78
N GLN A 104 -18.26 5.64 -20.47
CA GLN A 104 -18.49 4.88 -21.71
C GLN A 104 -19.42 3.68 -21.49
N TYR A 105 -19.28 3.00 -20.34
CA TYR A 105 -20.13 1.88 -19.99
C TYR A 105 -21.59 2.30 -19.80
N PHE A 106 -21.86 3.39 -19.07
CA PHE A 106 -23.22 3.90 -18.91
C PHE A 106 -23.85 4.33 -20.23
N GLN A 107 -23.07 5.00 -21.09
CA GLN A 107 -23.52 5.35 -22.44
C GLN A 107 -23.85 4.11 -23.27
N HIS A 108 -23.00 3.09 -23.22
CA HIS A 108 -23.22 1.81 -23.89
C HIS A 108 -24.49 1.13 -23.39
N GLN A 109 -24.69 1.03 -22.06
CA GLN A 109 -25.90 0.45 -21.48
C GLN A 109 -27.17 1.18 -21.93
N ALA A 110 -27.17 2.52 -21.89
CA ALA A 110 -28.30 3.32 -22.37
C ALA A 110 -28.60 3.04 -23.86
N LYS A 111 -27.58 2.85 -24.69
CA LYS A 111 -27.73 2.50 -26.11
C LYS A 111 -28.29 1.09 -26.30
N CYS A 112 -27.82 0.10 -25.53
CA CYS A 112 -28.36 -1.27 -25.57
C CYS A 112 -29.85 -1.29 -25.22
N TRP A 113 -30.26 -0.60 -24.16
CA TRP A 113 -31.67 -0.51 -23.77
C TRP A 113 -32.53 0.23 -24.80
N LYS A 114 -31.99 1.25 -25.49
CA LYS A 114 -32.67 1.89 -26.64
C LYS A 114 -32.93 0.87 -27.75
N GLY A 115 -31.91 0.08 -28.13
CA GLY A 115 -32.08 -0.99 -29.12
C GLY A 115 -33.13 -2.04 -28.69
N PHE A 116 -33.11 -2.45 -27.42
CA PHE A 116 -34.09 -3.38 -26.88
C PHE A 116 -35.53 -2.81 -26.91
N ARG A 117 -35.70 -1.53 -26.55
CA ARG A 117 -36.99 -0.82 -26.65
C ARG A 117 -37.50 -0.82 -28.09
N ASP A 118 -36.64 -0.48 -29.04
CA ASP A 118 -37.02 -0.35 -30.45
C ASP A 118 -37.43 -1.70 -31.05
N ALA A 119 -36.74 -2.78 -30.70
CA ALA A 119 -37.13 -4.15 -31.09
C ALA A 119 -38.50 -4.55 -30.52
N ASN A 120 -38.76 -4.30 -29.22
CA ASN A 120 -40.03 -4.65 -28.58
C ASN A 120 -41.20 -3.76 -29.01
N ARG A 121 -40.91 -2.54 -29.52
CA ARG A 121 -41.91 -1.67 -30.12
C ARG A 121 -42.44 -2.25 -31.43
N ILE A 122 -41.57 -2.89 -32.22
CA ILE A 122 -41.96 -3.61 -33.44
C ILE A 122 -42.83 -4.83 -33.09
N GLU A 123 -42.49 -5.56 -32.03
CA GLU A 123 -43.24 -6.73 -31.55
C GLU A 123 -44.54 -6.39 -30.79
N ALA A 124 -44.94 -5.11 -30.73
CA ALA A 124 -46.15 -4.62 -30.06
C ALA A 124 -46.28 -5.07 -28.58
N LYS A 125 -45.16 -5.06 -27.83
CA LYS A 125 -45.08 -5.44 -26.42
C LYS A 125 -44.97 -4.21 -25.51
N PRO A 126 -46.08 -3.53 -25.14
CA PRO A 126 -46.04 -2.22 -24.49
C PRO A 126 -45.38 -2.24 -23.09
N GLY A 127 -45.55 -3.32 -22.32
CA GLY A 127 -44.93 -3.44 -21.00
C GLY A 127 -43.39 -3.49 -21.05
N HIS A 128 -42.84 -4.22 -22.02
CA HIS A 128 -41.39 -4.31 -22.23
C HIS A 128 -40.81 -2.98 -22.70
N VAL A 129 -41.55 -2.25 -23.54
CA VAL A 129 -41.19 -0.89 -23.98
C VAL A 129 -41.13 0.06 -22.78
N ALA A 130 -42.16 0.08 -21.93
CA ALA A 130 -42.20 0.94 -20.75
C ALA A 130 -41.06 0.63 -19.76
N TYR A 131 -40.74 -0.65 -19.55
CA TYR A 131 -39.61 -1.05 -18.72
C TYR A 131 -38.27 -0.61 -19.32
N ALA A 132 -38.08 -0.79 -20.62
CA ALA A 132 -36.88 -0.36 -21.32
C ALA A 132 -36.69 1.16 -21.24
N GLU A 133 -37.76 1.94 -21.36
CA GLU A 133 -37.72 3.39 -21.19
C GLU A 133 -37.27 3.80 -19.78
N ARG A 134 -37.74 3.12 -18.74
CA ARG A 134 -37.28 3.33 -17.37
C ARG A 134 -35.78 3.07 -17.24
N GLN A 135 -35.29 1.96 -17.81
CA GLN A 135 -33.87 1.62 -17.81
C GLN A 135 -33.02 2.67 -18.55
N ILE A 136 -33.47 3.12 -19.73
CA ILE A 136 -32.78 4.17 -20.49
C ILE A 136 -32.65 5.45 -19.65
N ARG A 137 -33.73 5.89 -18.99
CA ARG A 137 -33.71 7.08 -18.13
C ARG A 137 -32.71 6.94 -16.98
N MET A 138 -32.71 5.79 -16.30
CA MET A 138 -31.77 5.50 -15.22
C MET A 138 -30.31 5.56 -15.68
N TRP A 139 -29.97 4.89 -16.79
CA TRP A 139 -28.60 4.88 -17.30
C TRP A 139 -28.14 6.26 -17.78
N ASN A 140 -29.04 7.06 -18.37
CA ASN A 140 -28.73 8.44 -18.73
C ASN A 140 -28.51 9.33 -17.49
N GLN A 141 -29.22 9.07 -16.39
CA GLN A 141 -29.00 9.78 -15.13
C GLN A 141 -27.62 9.45 -14.55
N PHE A 142 -27.22 8.18 -14.52
CA PHE A 142 -25.88 7.78 -14.09
C PHE A 142 -24.79 8.35 -15.00
N LEU A 143 -25.03 8.37 -16.31
CA LEU A 143 -24.11 9.00 -17.27
C LEU A 143 -23.89 10.47 -16.92
N LYS A 144 -24.98 11.24 -16.76
CA LYS A 144 -24.90 12.66 -16.42
C LYS A 144 -24.17 12.90 -15.10
N GLN A 145 -24.52 12.14 -14.06
CA GLN A 145 -23.85 12.24 -12.76
C GLN A 145 -22.35 11.92 -12.84
N ALA A 146 -21.97 10.92 -13.63
CA ALA A 146 -20.57 10.55 -13.83
C ALA A 146 -19.81 11.62 -14.63
N GLU A 147 -20.41 12.19 -15.66
CA GLU A 147 -19.82 13.30 -16.43
C GLU A 147 -19.61 14.53 -15.55
N ASP A 148 -20.59 14.89 -14.71
CA ASP A 148 -20.49 16.03 -13.80
C ASP A 148 -19.46 15.79 -12.67
N SER A 149 -19.30 14.54 -12.21
CA SER A 149 -18.43 14.21 -11.06
C SER A 149 -16.99 13.86 -11.43
N PHE A 150 -16.73 13.45 -12.68
CA PHE A 150 -15.39 13.02 -13.15
C PHE A 150 -14.67 14.06 -14.04
N GLN A 151 -15.24 15.27 -14.18
CA GLN A 151 -14.57 16.44 -14.75
C GLN A 151 -13.45 16.96 -13.85
#